data_AF-A0A095U4N8-F1
#
_entry.id   AF-A0A095U4N8-F1
#
_cell.length_a   1.000
_cell.length_b   1.000
_cell.length_c   1.000
_cell.angle_alpha   90.00
_cell.angle_beta   90.00
_cell.angle_gamma   90.00
#
_symmetry.space_group_name_H-M   'P 1'
#
loop_
_entity.id
_entity.type
_entity.pdbx_description
1 polymer ?
#
loop_
_entity_poly.entity_id
_entity_poly.type
_entity_poly.pdbx_seq_one_letter_code
_entity_poly.pdbx_strand_id
1 'polypeptide(L)'
;MRKNEIIYLLLGIVLLFTSVYLFTRPAIFSDFDLTKTGPIGDTIGGITAPLINLIGAYLVYISFKAQVSANKIQLDTLSTERIRYERENNFQMQVNHFNEIKNAVNNLEFIIDSKTIYDFSGERTYRDPVNYKGINALNEFTKRLNRYNFRDEIYDLYGMLLNFEFILLTINELLENVDRQILFVEDKKYFFKNINIYFDSFILPFAITISKSDRLENYDIDKIENLTNLVASKVLKFKKQIEDQKRENQNNLH
;
A
#
# COMPACT_ATOMS: atom_id res chain seq x y z
N MET A 1 -18.17 20.06 -27.04
CA MET A 1 -18.59 20.91 -28.17
C MET A 1 -19.18 22.20 -27.61
N ARG A 2 -18.64 23.35 -27.99
CA ARG A 2 -19.23 24.64 -27.58
C ARG A 2 -20.58 24.80 -28.30
N LYS A 3 -21.57 25.48 -27.68
CA LYS A 3 -22.91 25.70 -28.26
C LYS A 3 -22.86 26.16 -29.72
N ASN A 4 -21.89 27.00 -30.05
CA ASN A 4 -21.72 27.58 -31.39
C ASN A 4 -21.33 26.51 -32.43
N GLU A 5 -20.54 25.49 -32.06
CA GLU A 5 -20.11 24.42 -32.98
C GLU A 5 -21.29 23.52 -33.39
N ILE A 6 -22.24 23.29 -32.47
CA ILE A 6 -23.48 22.55 -32.73
C ILE A 6 -24.41 23.36 -33.64
N ILE A 7 -24.47 24.69 -33.45
CA ILE A 7 -25.28 25.59 -34.27
C ILE A 7 -24.79 25.60 -35.73
N TYR A 8 -23.48 25.72 -35.97
CA TYR A 8 -22.94 25.68 -37.33
C TYR A 8 -23.17 24.33 -38.03
N LEU A 9 -23.09 23.24 -37.28
CA LEU A 9 -23.33 21.89 -37.79
C LEU A 9 -24.81 21.70 -38.17
N LEU A 10 -25.73 22.13 -37.32
CA LEU A 10 -27.17 22.12 -37.60
C LEU A 10 -27.52 23.02 -38.80
N LEU A 11 -26.91 24.21 -38.88
CA LEU A 11 -27.10 25.13 -40.00
C LEU A 11 -26.64 24.50 -41.33
N GLY A 12 -25.49 23.82 -41.32
CA GLY A 12 -24.95 23.13 -42.50
C GLY A 12 -25.83 21.96 -42.96
N ILE A 13 -26.38 21.18 -42.02
CA ILE A 13 -27.34 20.11 -42.31
C ILE A 13 -28.62 20.68 -42.93
N VAL A 14 -29.19 21.73 -42.33
CA VAL A 14 -30.39 22.40 -42.84
C VAL A 14 -30.15 22.97 -44.23
N LEU A 15 -29.02 23.63 -44.47
CA LEU A 15 -28.65 24.16 -45.78
C LEU A 15 -28.49 23.06 -46.84
N LEU A 16 -27.89 21.91 -46.49
CA LEU A 16 -27.77 20.77 -47.39
C LEU A 16 -29.15 20.25 -47.82
N PHE A 17 -30.03 19.93 -46.86
CA PHE A 17 -31.37 19.45 -47.16
C PHE A 17 -32.20 20.49 -47.92
N THR A 18 -32.07 21.77 -47.56
CA THR A 18 -32.80 22.87 -48.21
C THR A 18 -32.30 23.10 -49.64
N SER A 19 -30.99 22.96 -49.89
CA SER A 19 -30.41 23.07 -51.23
C SER A 19 -30.89 21.94 -52.14
N VAL A 20 -30.83 20.68 -51.68
CA VAL A 20 -31.32 19.53 -52.44
C VAL A 20 -32.80 19.69 -52.75
N TYR A 21 -33.59 20.12 -51.76
CA TYR A 21 -35.02 20.35 -51.92
C TYR A 21 -35.37 21.52 -52.89
N LEU A 22 -34.64 22.63 -52.83
CA LEU A 22 -34.84 23.77 -53.73
C LEU A 22 -34.46 23.44 -55.17
N PHE A 23 -33.34 22.74 -55.37
CA PHE A 23 -32.81 22.47 -56.71
C PHE A 23 -33.40 21.23 -57.39
N THR A 24 -34.24 20.46 -56.72
CA THR A 24 -34.98 19.32 -57.31
C THR A 24 -36.42 19.67 -57.72
N ARG A 25 -36.90 20.89 -57.47
CA ARG A 25 -38.24 21.34 -57.88
C ARG A 25 -38.25 21.86 -59.33
N PRO A 26 -39.38 21.73 -60.05
CA PRO A 26 -39.53 22.36 -61.37
C PRO A 26 -39.41 23.88 -61.23
N ALA A 27 -38.74 24.48 -62.20
CA ALA A 27 -38.35 25.87 -62.18
C ALA A 27 -39.56 26.82 -62.14
N ILE A 28 -39.47 27.85 -61.30
CA ILE A 28 -40.47 28.92 -61.24
C ILE A 28 -40.30 29.89 -62.43
N PHE A 29 -39.10 29.95 -63.02
CA PHE A 29 -38.75 30.75 -64.19
C PHE A 29 -38.29 29.85 -65.34
N SER A 30 -38.71 30.15 -66.57
CA SER A 30 -38.36 29.36 -67.78
C SER A 30 -36.86 29.25 -68.04
N ASP A 31 -36.07 30.24 -67.58
CA ASP A 31 -34.60 30.25 -67.70
C ASP A 31 -33.90 29.32 -66.70
N PHE A 32 -34.64 28.84 -65.70
CA PHE A 32 -34.20 27.83 -64.73
C PHE A 32 -34.84 26.48 -65.02
N ASP A 33 -35.49 26.26 -66.18
CA ASP A 33 -36.09 24.97 -66.54
C ASP A 33 -35.02 23.90 -66.73
N LEU A 34 -34.88 23.13 -65.67
CA LEU A 34 -33.83 22.17 -65.39
C LEU A 34 -34.29 20.72 -65.73
N THR A 35 -35.46 20.56 -66.36
CA THR A 35 -36.09 19.25 -66.63
C THR A 35 -35.38 18.39 -67.68
N LYS A 36 -34.45 18.94 -68.47
CA LYS A 36 -33.70 18.22 -69.53
C LYS A 36 -32.23 17.90 -69.19
N THR A 37 -31.79 18.09 -67.96
CA THR A 37 -30.35 18.18 -67.69
C THR A 37 -29.82 17.14 -66.69
N GLY A 38 -29.32 16.01 -67.21
CA GLY A 38 -28.24 15.25 -66.54
C GLY A 38 -27.12 16.14 -65.97
N PRO A 39 -26.74 17.27 -66.62
CA PRO A 39 -25.84 18.27 -66.09
C PRO A 39 -26.17 18.91 -64.73
N ILE A 40 -27.41 18.87 -64.22
CA ILE A 40 -27.73 19.45 -62.89
C ILE A 40 -27.25 18.54 -61.77
N GLY A 41 -27.49 17.23 -61.90
CA GLY A 41 -26.96 16.26 -60.94
C GLY A 41 -25.43 16.37 -60.86
N ASP A 42 -24.79 16.57 -62.01
CA ASP A 42 -23.35 16.79 -62.11
C ASP A 42 -22.92 18.17 -61.57
N THR A 43 -23.72 19.22 -61.72
CA THR A 43 -23.40 20.57 -61.22
C THR A 43 -23.63 20.69 -59.71
N ILE A 44 -24.75 20.16 -59.20
CA ILE A 44 -25.03 20.06 -57.77
C ILE A 44 -24.01 19.13 -57.13
N GLY A 45 -23.76 17.94 -57.70
CA GLY A 45 -22.73 17.02 -57.21
C GLY A 45 -21.34 17.64 -57.25
N GLY A 46 -20.98 18.33 -58.33
CA GLY A 46 -19.68 18.99 -58.49
C GLY A 46 -19.42 20.14 -57.51
N ILE A 47 -20.46 20.90 -57.14
CA ILE A 47 -20.35 22.01 -56.18
C ILE A 47 -20.51 21.53 -54.73
N THR A 48 -21.42 20.59 -54.48
CA THR A 48 -21.72 20.11 -53.12
C THR A 48 -20.71 19.08 -52.63
N ALA A 49 -20.12 18.25 -53.49
CA ALA A 49 -19.16 17.23 -53.07
C ALA A 49 -17.91 17.83 -52.38
N PRO A 50 -17.25 18.88 -52.89
CA PRO A 50 -16.15 19.54 -52.19
C PRO A 50 -16.57 20.12 -50.82
N LEU A 51 -17.79 20.68 -50.73
CA LEU A 51 -18.31 21.24 -49.48
C LEU A 51 -18.60 20.14 -48.45
N ILE A 52 -19.24 19.05 -48.86
CA ILE A 52 -19.51 17.87 -48.01
C ILE A 52 -18.18 17.25 -47.56
N ASN A 53 -17.20 17.13 -48.45
CA ASN A 53 -15.87 16.62 -48.12
C ASN A 53 -15.14 17.53 -47.12
N LEU A 54 -15.25 18.86 -47.27
CA LEU A 54 -14.68 19.82 -46.32
C LEU A 54 -15.34 19.72 -44.95
N ILE A 55 -16.67 19.62 -44.90
CA ILE A 55 -17.44 19.42 -43.66
C ILE A 55 -17.03 18.08 -43.02
N GLY A 56 -16.95 17.01 -43.80
CA GLY A 56 -16.51 15.69 -43.35
C GLY A 56 -15.11 15.72 -42.75
N ALA A 57 -14.14 16.32 -43.44
CA ALA A 57 -12.77 16.50 -42.96
C ALA A 57 -12.72 17.33 -41.67
N TYR A 58 -13.55 18.39 -41.57
CA TYR A 58 -13.64 19.22 -40.38
C TYR A 58 -14.23 18.45 -39.18
N LEU A 59 -15.26 17.63 -39.39
CA LEU A 59 -15.83 16.77 -38.35
C LEU A 59 -14.83 15.71 -37.87
N VAL A 60 -14.09 15.11 -38.81
CA VAL A 60 -13.01 14.17 -38.51
C VAL A 60 -11.93 14.85 -37.67
N TYR A 61 -11.52 16.06 -38.03
CA TYR A 61 -10.56 16.86 -37.25
C TYR A 61 -11.06 17.14 -35.82
N ILE A 62 -12.31 17.56 -35.65
CA ILE A 62 -12.90 17.77 -34.32
C ILE A 62 -12.92 16.47 -33.52
N SER A 63 -13.30 15.35 -34.14
CA SER A 63 -13.33 14.04 -33.50
C SER A 63 -11.95 13.64 -33.01
N PHE A 64 -10.92 13.76 -33.85
CA PHE A 64 -9.54 13.49 -33.45
C PHE A 64 -9.08 14.40 -32.30
N LYS A 65 -9.42 15.69 -32.34
CA LYS A 65 -9.09 16.62 -31.24
C LYS A 65 -9.74 16.19 -29.92
N ALA A 66 -11.00 15.76 -29.94
CA ALA A 66 -11.69 15.26 -28.77
C ALA A 66 -11.07 13.95 -28.25
N GLN A 67 -10.73 13.02 -29.15
CA GLN A 67 -10.04 11.77 -28.80
C GLN A 67 -8.68 12.02 -28.14
N VAL A 68 -7.87 12.92 -28.69
CA VAL A 68 -6.57 13.30 -28.09
C VAL A 68 -6.76 13.88 -26.68
N SER A 69 -7.78 14.71 -26.48
CA SER A 69 -8.09 15.25 -25.16
C SER A 69 -8.52 14.16 -24.17
N ALA A 70 -9.35 13.20 -24.61
CA ALA A 70 -9.79 12.08 -23.78
C ALA A 70 -8.60 11.17 -23.38
N ASN A 71 -7.70 10.88 -24.32
CA ASN A 71 -6.51 10.06 -24.05
C ASN A 71 -5.60 10.71 -23.01
N LYS A 72 -5.42 12.03 -23.04
CA LYS A 72 -4.63 12.74 -22.02
C LYS A 72 -5.24 12.57 -20.62
N ILE A 73 -6.55 12.81 -20.49
CA ILE A 73 -7.27 12.63 -19.22
C ILE A 73 -7.15 11.19 -18.73
N GLN A 74 -7.30 10.22 -19.63
CA GLN A 74 -7.17 8.80 -19.27
C GLN A 74 -5.77 8.45 -18.77
N LEU A 75 -4.72 8.96 -19.42
CA LEU A 75 -3.33 8.74 -18.98
C LEU A 75 -3.07 9.35 -17.60
N ASP A 76 -3.54 10.57 -17.36
CA ASP A 76 -3.39 11.24 -16.06
C ASP A 76 -4.11 10.45 -14.95
N THR A 77 -5.35 9.99 -15.21
CA THR A 77 -6.11 9.14 -14.28
C THR A 77 -5.38 7.83 -13.99
N LEU A 78 -4.92 7.12 -15.03
CA LEU A 78 -4.19 5.86 -14.86
C LEU A 78 -2.89 6.04 -14.06
N SER A 79 -2.17 7.15 -14.28
CA SER A 79 -0.95 7.46 -13.51
C SER A 79 -1.26 7.69 -12.03
N THR A 80 -2.36 8.39 -11.74
CA THR A 80 -2.82 8.67 -10.37
C THR A 80 -3.29 7.39 -9.68
N GLU A 81 -4.06 6.55 -10.39
CA GLU A 81 -4.51 5.25 -9.90
C GLU A 81 -3.33 4.32 -9.62
N ARG A 82 -2.32 4.29 -10.50
CA ARG A 82 -1.10 3.52 -10.29
C ARG A 82 -0.37 3.94 -9.02
N ILE A 83 -0.17 5.24 -8.81
CA ILE A 83 0.49 5.77 -7.60
C ILE A 83 -0.31 5.38 -6.35
N ARG A 84 -1.64 5.51 -6.40
CA ARG A 84 -2.52 5.13 -5.29
C ARG A 84 -2.44 3.63 -5.00
N TYR A 85 -2.43 2.80 -6.04
CA TYR A 85 -2.30 1.35 -5.92
C TYR A 85 -0.95 0.94 -5.33
N GLU A 86 0.15 1.52 -5.81
CA GLU A 86 1.49 1.27 -5.28
C GLU A 86 1.60 1.68 -3.81
N ARG A 87 1.02 2.83 -3.42
CA ARG A 87 0.92 3.25 -2.02
C ARG A 87 0.18 2.21 -1.18
N GLU A 88 -1.03 1.84 -1.59
CA GLU A 88 -1.87 0.90 -0.84
C GLU A 88 -1.20 -0.46 -0.70
N ASN A 89 -0.64 -0.99 -1.79
CA ASN A 89 0.04 -2.27 -1.78
C ASN A 89 1.25 -2.28 -0.85
N ASN A 90 2.09 -1.24 -0.91
CA ASN A 90 3.24 -1.11 -0.01
C ASN A 90 2.80 -0.98 1.44
N PHE A 91 1.74 -0.21 1.71
CA PHE A 91 1.18 -0.09 3.06
C PHE A 91 0.70 -1.45 3.59
N GLN A 92 -0.12 -2.17 2.82
CA GLN A 92 -0.65 -3.47 3.23
C GLN A 92 0.46 -4.52 3.43
N MET A 93 1.50 -4.50 2.59
CA MET A 93 2.65 -5.38 2.78
C MET A 93 3.33 -5.15 4.14
N GLN A 94 3.53 -3.90 4.56
CA GLN A 94 4.11 -3.60 5.87
C GLN A 94 3.16 -3.94 7.03
N VAL A 95 1.83 -3.79 6.85
CA VAL A 95 0.84 -4.27 7.83
C VAL A 95 0.95 -5.78 8.01
N ASN A 96 1.09 -6.53 6.92
CA ASN A 96 1.22 -7.98 6.96
C ASN A 96 2.50 -8.41 7.69
N HIS A 97 3.66 -7.82 7.37
CA HIS A 97 4.90 -8.08 8.09
C HIS A 97 4.79 -7.76 9.60
N PHE A 98 4.12 -6.66 9.96
CA PHE A 98 3.90 -6.34 11.37
C PHE A 98 3.00 -7.37 12.07
N ASN A 99 1.97 -7.87 11.38
CA ASN A 99 1.12 -8.93 11.90
C ASN A 99 1.86 -10.27 12.03
N GLU A 100 2.77 -10.58 11.11
CA GLU A 100 3.64 -11.76 11.19
C GLU A 100 4.53 -11.72 12.44
N ILE A 101 5.10 -10.56 12.79
CA ILE A 101 5.85 -10.39 14.05
C ILE A 101 4.95 -10.67 15.26
N LYS A 102 3.74 -10.09 15.27
CA LYS A 102 2.78 -10.31 16.37
C LYS A 102 2.41 -11.79 16.49
N ASN A 103 2.22 -12.46 15.36
CA ASN A 103 1.91 -13.88 15.30
C ASN A 103 3.10 -14.73 15.76
N ALA A 104 4.33 -14.38 15.37
CA ALA A 104 5.54 -15.05 15.82
C ALA A 104 5.64 -15.02 17.35
N VAL A 105 5.40 -13.86 17.97
CA VAL A 105 5.34 -13.73 19.43
C VAL A 105 4.21 -14.57 20.04
N ASN A 106 3.00 -14.52 19.47
CA ASN A 106 1.86 -15.28 19.99
C ASN A 106 2.04 -16.80 19.88
N ASN A 107 2.78 -17.26 18.87
CA ASN A 107 3.05 -18.67 18.60
C ASN A 107 4.31 -19.19 19.31
N LEU A 108 5.00 -18.36 20.08
CA LEU A 108 6.08 -18.84 20.94
C LEU A 108 5.54 -19.91 21.89
N GLU A 109 6.26 -21.02 21.98
CA GLU A 109 5.95 -22.10 22.92
C GLU A 109 7.16 -22.35 23.81
N PHE A 110 6.89 -22.49 25.10
CA PHE A 110 7.89 -22.88 26.09
C PHE A 110 7.32 -24.06 26.88
N ILE A 111 7.85 -25.24 26.60
CA ILE A 111 7.40 -26.50 27.20
C ILE A 111 8.31 -26.81 28.36
N ILE A 112 7.72 -27.12 29.51
CA ILE A 112 8.45 -27.61 30.67
C ILE A 112 8.13 -29.09 30.83
N ASP A 113 9.15 -29.90 30.68
CA ASP A 113 9.06 -31.34 30.78
C ASP A 113 8.66 -31.80 32.19
N SER A 114 8.04 -32.98 32.22
CA SER A 114 7.60 -33.63 33.43
C SER A 114 8.79 -33.98 34.34
N LYS A 115 8.75 -33.57 35.61
CA LYS A 115 9.66 -34.11 36.63
C LYS A 115 8.99 -35.31 37.28
N THR A 116 9.69 -36.43 37.40
CA THR A 116 9.25 -37.55 38.23
C THR A 116 9.25 -37.11 39.69
N ILE A 117 8.11 -37.19 40.35
CA ILE A 117 7.98 -36.89 41.79
C ILE A 117 7.66 -38.20 42.50
N TYR A 118 8.42 -38.48 43.55
CA TYR A 118 8.10 -39.55 44.49
C TYR A 118 7.16 -38.99 45.54
N ASP A 119 5.99 -39.61 45.69
CA ASP A 119 5.11 -39.26 46.81
C ASP A 119 5.64 -39.86 48.14
N PHE A 120 4.98 -39.55 49.25
CA PHE A 120 5.35 -40.08 50.56
C PHE A 120 5.24 -41.62 50.66
N SER A 121 4.58 -42.27 49.70
CA SER A 121 4.49 -43.73 49.61
C SER A 121 5.59 -44.37 48.77
N GLY A 122 6.41 -43.56 48.10
CA GLY A 122 7.47 -44.00 47.19
C GLY A 122 6.99 -44.34 45.78
N GLU A 123 5.72 -44.08 45.45
CA GLU A 123 5.19 -44.25 44.11
C GLU A 123 5.67 -43.13 43.18
N ARG A 124 5.98 -43.50 41.94
CA ARG A 124 6.39 -42.55 40.90
C ARG A 124 5.15 -41.91 40.30
N THR A 125 5.01 -40.61 40.50
CA THR A 125 4.01 -39.81 39.81
C THR A 125 4.65 -39.02 38.67
N TYR A 126 3.99 -39.04 37.51
CA TYR A 126 4.35 -38.19 36.37
C TYR A 126 3.44 -36.96 36.40
N ARG A 127 4.04 -35.77 36.36
CA ARG A 127 3.29 -34.53 36.15
C ARG A 127 3.22 -34.26 34.67
N ASP A 128 2.06 -34.01 34.08
CA ASP A 128 1.97 -33.68 32.65
C ASP A 128 2.85 -32.48 32.28
N PRO A 129 3.48 -32.47 31.08
CA PRO A 129 4.22 -31.33 30.59
C PRO A 129 3.33 -30.08 30.57
N VAL A 130 3.88 -28.94 31.00
CA VAL A 130 3.16 -27.68 30.96
C VAL A 130 3.66 -26.87 29.76
N ASN A 131 2.78 -26.65 28.79
CA ASN A 131 3.06 -25.82 27.62
C ASN A 131 2.58 -24.38 27.86
N TYR A 132 3.52 -23.44 27.92
CA TYR A 132 3.23 -22.00 27.95
C TYR A 132 3.29 -21.45 26.53
N LYS A 133 2.31 -20.61 26.16
CA LYS A 133 2.24 -19.98 24.83
C LYS A 133 2.32 -18.47 24.88
N GLY A 134 2.81 -17.87 23.80
CA GLY A 134 2.83 -16.43 23.59
C GLY A 134 3.61 -15.67 24.66
N ILE A 135 3.01 -14.58 25.16
CA ILE A 135 3.58 -13.77 26.25
C ILE A 135 3.79 -14.61 27.53
N ASN A 136 2.95 -15.62 27.80
CA ASN A 136 3.12 -16.48 28.96
C ASN A 136 4.37 -17.37 28.84
N ALA A 137 4.72 -17.79 27.61
CA ALA A 137 5.96 -18.50 27.34
C ALA A 137 7.18 -17.64 27.69
N LEU A 138 7.19 -16.38 27.23
CA LEU A 138 8.24 -15.41 27.54
C LEU A 138 8.35 -15.09 29.03
N ASN A 139 7.21 -14.94 29.71
CA ASN A 139 7.17 -14.70 31.16
C ASN A 139 7.72 -15.90 31.95
N GLU A 140 7.38 -17.12 31.58
CA GLU A 140 7.87 -18.30 32.28
C GLU A 140 9.36 -18.54 31.99
N PHE A 141 9.78 -18.35 30.74
CA PHE A 141 11.18 -18.38 30.33
C PHE A 141 12.04 -17.40 31.16
N THR A 142 11.65 -16.12 31.23
CA THR A 142 12.39 -15.10 31.99
C THR A 142 12.39 -15.35 33.50
N LYS A 143 11.31 -15.89 34.07
CA LYS A 143 11.31 -16.33 35.48
C LYS A 143 12.35 -17.43 35.73
N ARG A 144 12.50 -18.36 34.79
CA ARG A 144 13.40 -19.52 34.91
C ARG A 144 14.85 -19.17 34.69
N LEU A 145 15.15 -18.25 33.76
CA LEU A 145 16.46 -17.64 33.62
C LEU A 145 17.02 -17.07 34.94
N ASN A 146 16.13 -16.65 35.85
CA ASN A 146 16.52 -16.07 37.13
C ASN A 146 16.59 -17.09 38.31
N ARG A 147 16.24 -18.37 38.12
CA ARG A 147 16.19 -19.38 39.22
C ARG A 147 17.48 -20.17 39.37
N TYR A 148 17.91 -20.43 40.62
CA TYR A 148 19.25 -20.94 40.97
C TYR A 148 19.64 -22.34 40.47
N ASN A 149 18.70 -23.28 40.31
CA ASN A 149 19.00 -24.71 40.10
C ASN A 149 18.53 -25.24 38.72
N PHE A 150 19.03 -24.66 37.63
CA PHE A 150 18.45 -24.81 36.29
C PHE A 150 19.38 -25.45 35.26
N ARG A 151 20.22 -26.43 35.65
CA ARG A 151 21.20 -27.06 34.75
C ARG A 151 20.59 -28.01 33.71
N ASP A 152 19.42 -28.59 33.98
CA ASP A 152 18.86 -29.66 33.13
C ASP A 152 17.95 -29.14 32.01
N GLU A 153 17.70 -27.82 31.94
CA GLU A 153 16.72 -27.19 31.04
C GLU A 153 17.41 -26.21 30.04
N ILE A 154 18.72 -26.37 29.82
CA ILE A 154 19.56 -25.47 28.98
C ILE A 154 19.13 -25.47 27.51
N TYR A 155 18.72 -26.61 26.96
CA TYR A 155 18.33 -26.71 25.54
C TYR A 155 17.04 -25.95 25.23
N ASP A 156 16.04 -26.02 26.11
CA ASP A 156 14.78 -25.29 25.95
C ASP A 156 14.98 -23.77 26.06
N LEU A 157 15.95 -23.34 26.89
CA LEU A 157 16.32 -21.93 26.98
C LEU A 157 16.92 -21.42 25.68
N TYR A 158 17.82 -22.20 25.05
CA TYR A 158 18.47 -21.78 23.81
C TYR A 158 17.48 -21.64 22.65
N GLY A 159 16.55 -22.57 22.50
CA GLY A 159 15.49 -22.47 21.47
C GLY A 159 14.64 -21.21 21.64
N MET A 160 14.30 -20.86 22.88
CA MET A 160 13.54 -19.64 23.16
C MET A 160 14.34 -18.37 22.87
N LEU A 161 15.65 -18.35 23.19
CA LEU A 161 16.53 -17.23 22.86
C LEU A 161 16.65 -17.01 21.36
N LEU A 162 16.86 -18.08 20.58
CA LEU A 162 16.92 -17.98 19.12
C LEU A 162 15.62 -17.42 18.53
N ASN A 163 14.46 -17.91 19.00
CA ASN A 163 13.17 -17.38 18.56
C ASN A 163 13.02 -15.89 18.90
N PHE A 164 13.46 -15.49 20.09
CA PHE A 164 13.42 -14.09 20.51
C PHE A 164 14.37 -13.19 19.70
N GLU A 165 15.57 -13.69 19.39
CA GLU A 165 16.53 -13.03 18.51
C GLU A 165 15.92 -12.79 17.12
N PHE A 166 15.29 -13.82 16.55
CA PHE A 166 14.61 -13.73 15.26
C PHE A 166 13.52 -12.67 15.25
N ILE A 167 12.74 -12.56 16.34
CA ILE A 167 11.73 -11.51 16.50
C ILE A 167 12.38 -10.12 16.48
N LEU A 168 13.49 -9.91 17.20
CA LEU A 168 14.21 -8.63 17.20
C LEU A 168 14.75 -8.27 15.82
N LEU A 169 15.33 -9.24 15.10
CA LEU A 169 15.81 -9.07 13.73
C LEU A 169 14.67 -8.66 12.78
N THR A 170 13.53 -9.33 12.89
CA THR A 170 12.36 -9.05 12.03
C THR A 170 11.77 -7.67 12.32
N ILE A 171 11.73 -7.24 13.59
CA ILE A 171 11.33 -5.87 13.96
C ILE A 171 12.32 -4.86 13.37
N ASN A 172 13.61 -5.13 13.46
CA ASN A 172 14.64 -4.26 12.90
C ASN A 172 14.50 -4.11 11.38
N GLU A 173 14.27 -5.20 10.67
CA GLU A 173 14.04 -5.20 9.23
C GLU A 173 12.76 -4.45 8.85
N LEU A 174 11.66 -4.68 9.57
CA LEU A 174 10.41 -3.95 9.37
C LEU A 174 10.62 -2.43 9.51
N LEU A 175 11.36 -2.00 10.53
CA LEU A 175 11.68 -0.58 10.71
C LEU A 175 12.48 0.00 9.54
N GLU A 176 13.41 -0.76 8.96
CA GLU A 176 14.15 -0.34 7.75
C GLU A 176 13.25 -0.26 6.53
N ASN A 177 12.38 -1.26 6.34
CA ASN A 177 11.48 -1.34 5.20
C ASN A 177 10.44 -0.22 5.24
N VAL A 178 9.87 0.07 6.41
CA VAL A 178 8.96 1.21 6.60
C VAL A 178 9.68 2.52 6.27
N ASP A 179 10.92 2.71 6.70
CA ASP A 179 11.64 3.95 6.41
C ASP A 179 11.98 4.11 4.91
N ARG A 180 12.38 3.02 4.25
CA ARG A 180 12.80 3.08 2.84
C ARG A 180 11.62 3.11 1.87
N GLN A 181 10.56 2.35 2.14
CA GLN A 181 9.52 2.06 1.14
C GLN A 181 8.23 2.88 1.32
N ILE A 182 7.89 3.27 2.55
CA ILE A 182 6.68 4.07 2.79
C ILE A 182 7.02 5.53 2.52
N LEU A 183 6.58 6.10 1.40
CA LEU A 183 6.92 7.48 1.04
C LEU A 183 6.11 8.51 1.86
N PHE A 184 4.88 8.16 2.24
CA PHE A 184 3.97 9.07 2.92
C PHE A 184 4.28 9.17 4.41
N VAL A 185 4.45 10.40 4.88
CA VAL A 185 4.88 10.70 6.25
C VAL A 185 3.84 10.25 7.28
N GLU A 186 2.55 10.36 6.97
CA GLU A 186 1.44 9.95 7.83
C GLU A 186 1.43 8.43 8.02
N ASP A 187 1.69 7.68 6.94
CA ASP A 187 1.74 6.23 6.96
C ASP A 187 2.97 5.76 7.74
N LYS A 188 4.14 6.39 7.54
CA LYS A 188 5.34 6.18 8.37
C LYS A 188 5.03 6.41 9.86
N LYS A 189 4.40 7.55 10.18
CA LYS A 189 4.00 7.91 11.56
C LYS A 189 3.11 6.84 12.18
N TYR A 190 2.16 6.32 11.42
CA TYR A 190 1.29 5.23 11.86
C TYR A 190 2.10 3.97 12.21
N PHE A 191 2.96 3.50 11.31
CA PHE A 191 3.76 2.30 11.56
C PHE A 191 4.69 2.46 12.75
N PHE A 192 5.49 3.52 12.80
CA PHE A 192 6.43 3.73 13.88
C PHE A 192 5.75 3.84 15.24
N LYS A 193 4.59 4.50 15.31
CA LYS A 193 3.80 4.55 16.55
C LYS A 193 3.38 3.15 17.00
N ASN A 194 2.85 2.34 16.10
CA ASN A 194 2.39 0.99 16.45
C ASN A 194 3.54 0.05 16.80
N ILE A 195 4.64 0.09 16.04
CA ILE A 195 5.85 -0.70 16.32
C ILE A 195 6.46 -0.27 17.66
N ASN A 196 6.57 1.03 17.94
CA ASN A 196 7.06 1.55 19.23
C ASN A 196 6.22 1.03 20.39
N ILE A 197 4.88 1.19 20.33
CA ILE A 197 3.98 0.71 21.38
C ILE A 197 4.16 -0.78 21.60
N TYR A 198 4.24 -1.55 20.53
CA TYR A 198 4.42 -3.00 20.61
C TYR A 198 5.78 -3.39 21.21
N PHE A 199 6.86 -2.79 20.73
CA PHE A 199 8.21 -3.02 21.20
C PHE A 199 8.35 -2.68 22.69
N ASP A 200 7.93 -1.48 23.09
CA ASP A 200 8.03 -1.00 24.47
C ASP A 200 7.20 -1.86 25.44
N SER A 201 6.00 -2.27 25.01
CA SER A 201 5.07 -2.99 25.89
C SER A 201 5.39 -4.48 25.99
N PHE A 202 5.86 -5.10 24.91
CA PHE A 202 5.91 -6.57 24.79
C PHE A 202 7.26 -7.16 24.47
N ILE A 203 8.25 -6.39 24.00
CA ILE A 203 9.55 -6.95 23.57
C ILE A 203 10.66 -6.46 24.50
N LEU A 204 10.73 -5.15 24.71
CA LEU A 204 11.76 -4.51 25.51
C LEU A 204 11.87 -5.05 26.95
N PRO A 205 10.77 -5.29 27.70
CA PRO A 205 10.88 -5.83 29.06
C PRO A 205 11.57 -7.20 29.12
N PHE A 206 11.34 -8.04 28.10
CA PHE A 206 11.95 -9.36 28.01
C PHE A 206 13.42 -9.26 27.63
N ALA A 207 13.76 -8.43 26.63
CA ALA A 207 15.14 -8.17 26.24
C ALA A 207 15.98 -7.68 27.42
N ILE A 208 15.46 -6.73 28.21
CA ILE A 208 16.12 -6.23 29.42
C ILE A 208 16.33 -7.35 30.44
N THR A 209 15.36 -8.25 30.60
CA THR A 209 15.47 -9.36 31.56
C THR A 209 16.50 -10.39 31.12
N ILE A 210 16.56 -10.71 29.83
CA ILE A 210 17.57 -11.59 29.24
C ILE A 210 18.97 -10.98 29.41
N SER A 211 19.11 -9.68 29.12
CA SER A 211 20.40 -8.99 29.14
C SER A 211 21.00 -8.89 30.55
N LYS A 212 20.17 -9.01 31.59
CA LYS A 212 20.61 -9.00 33.00
C LYS A 212 20.87 -10.40 33.55
N SER A 213 20.71 -11.45 32.75
CA SER A 213 20.85 -12.83 33.22
C SER A 213 22.31 -13.25 33.24
N ASP A 214 22.89 -13.44 34.43
CA ASP A 214 24.26 -13.94 34.58
C ASP A 214 24.45 -15.42 34.16
N ARG A 215 23.40 -16.07 33.63
CA ARG A 215 23.37 -17.51 33.32
C ARG A 215 23.56 -17.85 31.85
N LEU A 216 23.40 -16.87 30.98
CA LEU A 216 23.57 -17.07 29.56
C LEU A 216 25.04 -16.86 29.20
N GLU A 217 25.49 -17.51 28.13
CA GLU A 217 26.82 -17.24 27.62
C GLU A 217 26.89 -15.75 27.22
N ASN A 218 28.00 -15.09 27.57
CA ASN A 218 28.18 -13.66 27.31
C ASN A 218 27.88 -13.28 25.85
N TYR A 219 28.21 -14.16 24.91
CA TYR A 219 27.93 -13.95 23.48
C TYR A 219 26.43 -13.80 23.16
N ASP A 220 25.57 -14.64 23.73
CA ASP A 220 24.12 -14.58 23.48
C ASP A 220 23.50 -13.33 24.11
N ILE A 221 23.98 -12.92 25.29
CA ILE A 221 23.58 -11.70 25.98
C ILE A 221 23.94 -10.47 25.13
N ASP A 222 25.22 -10.36 24.75
CA ASP A 222 25.72 -9.22 23.98
C ASP A 222 24.95 -9.08 22.66
N LYS A 223 24.64 -10.19 22.01
CA LYS A 223 23.88 -10.19 20.76
C LYS A 223 22.46 -9.67 20.94
N ILE A 224 21.73 -10.15 21.95
CA ILE A 224 20.38 -9.66 22.26
C ILE A 224 20.39 -8.19 22.67
N GLU A 225 21.36 -7.78 23.50
CA GLU A 225 21.50 -6.40 23.92
C GLU A 225 21.79 -5.48 22.72
N ASN A 226 22.73 -5.85 21.85
CA ASN A 226 23.07 -5.10 20.64
C ASN A 226 21.86 -4.94 19.71
N LEU A 227 21.10 -6.01 19.46
CA LEU A 227 19.89 -5.95 18.64
C LEU A 227 18.80 -5.09 19.28
N THR A 228 18.61 -5.21 20.59
CA THR A 228 17.64 -4.41 21.34
C THR A 228 17.98 -2.93 21.27
N ASN A 229 19.25 -2.58 21.47
CA ASN A 229 19.75 -1.22 21.36
C ASN A 229 19.63 -0.67 19.94
N LEU A 230 19.90 -1.50 18.93
CA LEU A 230 19.72 -1.13 17.52
C LEU A 230 18.25 -0.79 17.23
N VAL A 231 17.31 -1.65 17.60
CA VAL A 231 15.87 -1.43 17.42
C VAL A 231 15.43 -0.17 18.18
N ALA A 232 15.78 -0.04 19.46
CA ALA A 232 15.43 1.10 20.28
C ALA A 232 15.96 2.43 19.70
N SER A 233 17.21 2.44 19.21
CA SER A 233 17.82 3.63 18.60
C SER A 233 17.06 4.09 17.35
N LYS A 234 16.62 3.16 16.50
CA LYS A 234 15.83 3.46 15.30
C LYS A 234 14.46 4.02 15.68
N VAL A 235 13.78 3.37 16.62
CA VAL A 235 12.50 3.83 17.14
C VAL A 235 12.60 5.25 17.70
N LEU A 236 13.63 5.55 18.49
CA LEU A 236 13.88 6.89 19.04
C LEU A 236 14.18 7.93 17.96
N LYS A 237 15.01 7.57 16.96
CA LYS A 237 15.32 8.45 15.81
C LYS A 237 14.04 8.88 15.11
N PHE A 238 13.11 7.97 14.86
CA PHE A 238 11.83 8.29 14.21
C PHE A 238 10.94 9.16 15.08
N LYS A 239 10.85 8.87 16.38
CA LYS A 239 10.09 9.70 17.32
C LYS A 239 10.56 11.15 17.25
N LYS A 240 11.88 11.38 17.22
CA LYS A 240 12.46 12.72 17.08
C LYS A 240 12.10 13.38 15.74
N GLN A 241 12.21 12.66 14.62
CA GLN A 241 11.82 13.19 13.30
C GLN A 241 10.34 13.62 13.25
N ILE A 242 9.46 12.86 13.90
CA ILE A 242 8.03 13.17 13.99
C ILE A 242 7.78 14.44 14.81
N GLU A 243 8.52 14.61 15.91
CA GLU A 243 8.43 15.80 16.77
C GLU A 243 8.97 17.05 16.06
N ASP A 244 10.10 16.94 15.37
CA ASP A 244 10.72 18.03 14.63
C ASP A 244 9.78 18.55 13.51
N GLN A 245 9.17 17.65 12.73
CA GLN A 245 8.17 18.03 11.72
C GLN A 245 6.93 18.72 12.31
N LYS A 246 6.49 18.31 13.51
CA LYS A 246 5.36 18.99 14.16
C LYS A 246 5.71 20.43 14.53
N ARG A 247 6.94 20.67 14.99
CA ARG A 247 7.44 22.02 15.33
C ARG A 247 7.56 22.90 14.09
N GLU A 248 8.09 22.37 12.99
CA GLU A 248 8.18 23.10 11.71
C GLU A 248 6.80 23.51 11.19
N ASN A 249 5.82 22.60 11.23
CA ASN A 249 4.45 22.91 10.81
C ASN A 249 3.78 23.98 11.69
N GLN A 250 4.05 23.99 12.99
CA GLN A 250 3.54 25.02 13.90
C GLN A 250 4.17 26.40 13.65
N ASN A 251 5.46 26.44 13.30
CA ASN A 251 6.15 27.69 12.99
C ASN A 251 5.72 28.29 11.64
N ASN A 252 5.28 27.48 10.69
CA ASN A 252 4.79 27.95 9.38
C ASN A 252 3.34 28.47 9.41
N LEU A 253 2.64 28.34 10.54
CA LEU A 253 1.26 28.81 10.76
C LEU A 253 1.19 30.17 11.49
N HIS A 254 2.34 30.73 11.86
CA HIS A 254 2.49 32.04 12.53
C HIS A 254 3.28 33.00 11.66
#